data_AF-A0A8J7V2J9-F1
#
_entry.id   AF-A0A8J7V2J9-F1
#
_cell.length_a   1.000
_cell.length_b   1.000
_cell.length_c   1.000
_cell.angle_alpha   90.00
_cell.angle_beta   90.00
_cell.angle_gamma   90.00
#
_symmetry.space_group_name_H-M   'P 1'
#
loop_
_entity.id
_entity.type
_entity.pdbx_description
1 polymer ?
#
loop_
_entity_poly.entity_id
_entity_poly.type
_entity_poly.pdbx_seq_one_letter_code
_entity_poly.pdbx_strand_id
1 'polypeptide(L)'
;MKSHHMMKLMIGFYIVLFFGYLFGPLIIMSITAFNSSDFPRVSPWDCFTLEWFPELRQDRFLVEGFQNSLVIGAGVIALAVPIGLAGALLLTQLGRRARSGFYTLMISPILVPGVVLGISTIIFWRRMGEMIGVPGEDNFLYEGIFMTILGQSTFISAFTMLVFVARLQRFDPAQEEAALDLGATKPQAFRKVLLPFLKPAIGSAAVLAFLASFENYNTTVFTILQDKTLTTVLASKVRYGIDPSISALAVLIVSLTLVAAFVYEVLRRREQKEAREIEARARAAERLEMQEVAQGEGGEDGPARSAAEIRAELPAASGKGFTLQAHHLAIVLALIAVAGIAKLMLTDDVYAATACKEEIRQEKLERQQELLEKQRQLMQERQQQEQGEKAPRSGDYQSIFDPGNLQGDGEEGSDAEQAPEAPATSDGQSSNDGKDYQSIFDPGNLQSEEGN
;
A
#
# COMPACT_ATOMS: atom_id res chain seq x y z
N MET A 1 35.47 -22.67 0.18
CA MET A 1 34.19 -22.97 -0.51
C MET A 1 34.28 -22.43 -1.94
N LYS A 2 33.93 -23.20 -2.97
CA LYS A 2 34.02 -22.76 -4.38
C LYS A 2 33.23 -21.46 -4.55
N SER A 3 33.79 -20.45 -5.24
CA SER A 3 33.21 -19.11 -5.45
C SER A 3 31.71 -19.12 -5.79
N HIS A 4 31.27 -20.07 -6.61
CA HIS A 4 29.87 -20.27 -6.97
C HIS A 4 28.94 -20.63 -5.79
N HIS A 5 29.41 -21.38 -4.79
CA HIS A 5 28.62 -21.70 -3.59
C HIS A 5 28.51 -20.48 -2.67
N MET A 6 29.58 -19.70 -2.54
CA MET A 6 29.58 -18.45 -1.78
C MET A 6 28.61 -17.43 -2.40
N MET A 7 28.64 -17.28 -3.73
CA MET A 7 27.74 -16.40 -4.47
C MET A 7 26.27 -16.83 -4.31
N LYS A 8 25.97 -18.13 -4.42
CA LYS A 8 24.62 -18.65 -4.17
C LYS A 8 24.13 -18.39 -2.75
N LEU A 9 25.00 -18.55 -1.75
CA LEU A 9 24.66 -18.31 -0.36
C LEU A 9 24.41 -16.81 -0.11
N MET A 10 25.25 -15.93 -0.66
CA MET A 10 25.11 -14.49 -0.53
C MET A 10 23.84 -13.97 -1.22
N ILE A 11 23.56 -14.46 -2.44
CA ILE A 11 22.31 -14.15 -3.16
C ILE A 11 21.10 -14.69 -2.39
N GLY A 12 21.18 -15.93 -1.89
CA GLY A 12 20.12 -16.53 -1.09
C GLY A 12 19.83 -15.73 0.18
N PHE A 13 20.87 -15.32 0.91
CA PHE A 13 20.75 -14.46 2.09
C PHE A 13 20.12 -13.11 1.76
N TYR A 14 20.58 -12.45 0.69
CA TYR A 14 19.99 -11.19 0.23
C TYR A 14 18.51 -11.35 -0.13
N ILE A 15 18.14 -12.41 -0.84
CA ILE A 15 16.74 -12.70 -1.22
C ILE A 15 15.88 -12.90 0.04
N VAL A 16 16.35 -13.69 1.01
CA VAL A 16 15.62 -13.94 2.26
C VAL A 16 15.46 -12.64 3.06
N LEU A 17 16.52 -11.84 3.18
CA LEU A 17 16.48 -10.57 3.89
C LEU A 17 15.51 -9.58 3.20
N PHE A 18 15.61 -9.46 1.88
CA PHE A 18 14.76 -8.58 1.07
C PHE A 18 13.27 -8.93 1.19
N PHE A 19 12.92 -10.20 0.97
CA PHE A 19 11.53 -10.66 1.09
C PHE A 19 11.05 -10.70 2.54
N GLY A 20 11.92 -11.01 3.49
CA GLY A 20 11.62 -10.96 4.92
C GLY A 20 11.28 -9.54 5.38
N TYR A 21 12.03 -8.54 4.92
CA TYR A 21 11.74 -7.13 5.17
C TYR A 21 10.44 -6.68 4.49
N LEU A 22 10.25 -7.04 3.21
CA LEU A 22 9.08 -6.64 2.43
C LEU A 22 7.77 -7.23 2.97
N PHE A 23 7.76 -8.53 3.29
CA PHE A 23 6.56 -9.24 3.73
C PHE A 23 6.41 -9.32 5.25
N GLY A 24 7.46 -9.02 6.02
CA GLY A 24 7.46 -9.11 7.49
C GLY A 24 6.28 -8.39 8.16
N PRO A 25 6.07 -7.08 7.90
CA PRO A 25 4.93 -6.34 8.47
C PRO A 25 3.58 -6.93 8.07
N LEU A 26 3.45 -7.41 6.84
CA LEU A 26 2.23 -8.00 6.31
C LEU A 26 1.92 -9.36 6.96
N ILE A 27 2.96 -10.17 7.23
CA ILE A 27 2.85 -11.42 7.99
C ILE A 27 2.45 -11.12 9.44
N ILE A 28 3.08 -10.12 10.07
CA ILE A 28 2.75 -9.70 11.43
C ILE A 28 1.29 -9.27 11.51
N MET A 29 0.84 -8.38 10.61
CA MET A 29 -0.56 -7.96 10.54
C MET A 29 -1.50 -9.13 10.26
N SER A 30 -1.09 -10.10 9.45
CA SER A 30 -1.90 -11.28 9.19
C SER A 30 -2.06 -12.16 10.43
N ILE A 31 -1.04 -12.25 11.28
CA ILE A 31 -1.09 -12.99 12.54
C ILE A 31 -1.92 -12.25 13.59
N THR A 32 -1.76 -10.92 13.72
CA THR A 32 -2.51 -10.12 14.70
C THR A 32 -4.01 -10.04 14.40
N ALA A 33 -4.42 -10.25 13.14
CA ALA A 33 -5.83 -10.33 12.76
C ALA A 33 -6.61 -11.43 13.50
N PHE A 34 -5.91 -12.46 13.97
CA PHE A 34 -6.49 -13.58 14.71
C PHE A 34 -6.28 -13.47 16.22
N ASN A 35 -5.74 -12.35 16.72
CA ASN A 35 -5.56 -12.10 18.15
C ASN A 35 -6.70 -11.22 18.69
N SER A 36 -7.22 -11.60 19.85
CA SER A 36 -8.32 -10.95 20.56
C SER A 36 -7.96 -9.64 21.29
N SER A 37 -6.71 -9.18 21.17
CA SER A 37 -6.20 -7.96 21.81
C SER A 37 -6.87 -6.69 21.25
N ASP A 38 -7.10 -5.66 22.08
CA ASP A 38 -7.67 -4.38 21.62
C ASP A 38 -6.72 -3.59 20.69
N PHE A 39 -5.43 -3.94 20.70
CA PHE A 39 -4.40 -3.34 19.84
C PHE A 39 -3.65 -4.43 19.07
N PRO A 40 -3.23 -4.21 17.80
CA PRO A 40 -2.47 -5.20 17.04
C PRO A 40 -1.10 -5.47 17.67
N ARG A 41 -0.98 -6.59 18.38
CA ARG A 41 0.27 -7.06 18.97
C ARG A 41 0.39 -8.57 18.83
N VAL A 42 1.63 -9.04 18.61
CA VAL A 42 1.94 -10.48 18.51
C VAL A 42 2.23 -11.09 19.88
N SER A 43 2.74 -10.29 20.82
CA SER A 43 3.08 -10.73 22.17
C SER A 43 2.65 -9.68 23.20
N PRO A 44 2.01 -10.06 24.31
CA PRO A 44 1.50 -11.39 24.63
C PRO A 44 0.28 -11.79 23.76
N TRP A 45 0.13 -13.10 23.51
CA TRP A 45 -1.05 -13.63 22.80
C TRP A 45 -2.21 -13.74 23.79
N ASP A 46 -3.34 -13.08 23.48
CA ASP A 46 -4.52 -13.15 24.34
C ASP A 46 -5.33 -14.41 23.96
N CYS A 47 -6.17 -14.33 22.93
CA CYS A 47 -7.00 -15.45 22.47
C CYS A 47 -7.06 -15.50 20.94
N PHE A 48 -7.23 -16.69 20.37
CA PHE A 48 -7.57 -16.81 18.94
C PHE A 48 -9.00 -16.32 18.71
N THR A 49 -9.22 -15.38 17.81
CA THR A 49 -10.56 -14.84 17.50
C THR A 49 -10.74 -14.60 16.01
N LEU A 50 -11.99 -14.58 15.56
CA LEU A 50 -12.37 -14.15 14.21
C LEU A 50 -13.31 -12.93 14.24
N GLU A 51 -13.56 -12.34 15.41
CA GLU A 51 -14.54 -11.27 15.61
C GLU A 51 -14.27 -9.99 14.79
N TRP A 52 -13.01 -9.73 14.43
CA TRP A 52 -12.63 -8.55 13.65
C TRP A 52 -13.10 -8.59 12.20
N PHE A 53 -13.37 -9.77 11.65
CA PHE A 53 -13.84 -9.93 10.27
C PHE A 53 -15.29 -9.43 10.08
N PRO A 54 -16.30 -9.84 10.89
CA PRO A 54 -17.64 -9.26 10.80
C PRO A 54 -17.67 -7.78 11.23
N GLU A 55 -16.81 -7.35 12.16
CA GLU A 55 -16.70 -5.95 12.62
C GLU A 55 -16.40 -4.98 11.45
N LEU A 56 -15.56 -5.39 10.50
CA LEU A 56 -15.22 -4.61 9.31
C LEU A 56 -16.43 -4.19 8.47
N ARG A 57 -17.47 -5.03 8.44
CA ARG A 57 -18.71 -4.76 7.70
C ARG A 57 -19.64 -3.82 8.47
N GLN A 58 -19.54 -3.81 9.79
CA GLN A 58 -20.33 -2.95 10.67
C GLN A 58 -19.74 -1.53 10.73
N ASP A 59 -18.44 -1.39 10.47
CA ASP A 59 -17.78 -0.09 10.35
C ASP A 59 -18.27 0.67 9.10
N ARG A 60 -19.22 1.58 9.33
CA ARG A 60 -19.82 2.41 8.27
C ARG A 60 -18.79 3.23 7.51
N PHE A 61 -17.74 3.72 8.17
CA PHE A 61 -16.72 4.54 7.52
C PHE A 61 -15.83 3.71 6.60
N LEU A 62 -15.49 2.48 6.98
CA LEU A 62 -14.75 1.58 6.11
C LEU A 62 -15.57 1.15 4.89
N VAL A 63 -16.86 0.83 5.07
CA VAL A 63 -17.74 0.43 3.97
C VAL A 63 -17.99 1.59 3.01
N GLU A 64 -18.33 2.77 3.53
CA GLU A 64 -18.49 4.00 2.73
C GLU A 64 -17.19 4.36 2.01
N GLY A 65 -16.06 4.33 2.74
CA GLY A 65 -14.74 4.59 2.18
C GLY A 65 -14.37 3.63 1.04
N PHE A 66 -14.70 2.34 1.18
CA PHE A 66 -14.50 1.36 0.12
C PHE A 66 -15.35 1.64 -1.12
N GLN A 67 -16.64 1.93 -0.94
CA GLN A 67 -17.54 2.27 -2.05
C GLN A 67 -17.08 3.52 -2.80
N ASN A 68 -16.74 4.58 -2.07
CA ASN A 68 -16.23 5.82 -2.64
C ASN A 68 -14.91 5.59 -3.37
N SER A 69 -13.98 4.79 -2.83
CA SER A 69 -12.75 4.40 -3.52
C SER A 69 -13.00 3.67 -4.85
N LEU A 70 -14.03 2.83 -4.94
CA LEU A 70 -14.41 2.18 -6.19
C LEU A 70 -14.99 3.17 -7.21
N VAL A 71 -15.86 4.08 -6.76
CA VAL A 71 -16.44 5.13 -7.62
C VAL A 71 -15.35 6.06 -8.15
N ILE A 72 -14.45 6.52 -7.28
CA ILE A 72 -13.30 7.35 -7.65
C ILE A 72 -12.40 6.61 -8.62
N GLY A 73 -12.03 5.36 -8.32
CA GLY A 73 -11.20 4.54 -9.20
C GLY A 73 -11.81 4.37 -10.60
N ALA A 74 -13.11 4.11 -10.68
CA ALA A 74 -13.82 4.02 -11.96
C ALA A 74 -13.83 5.36 -12.71
N GLY A 75 -14.07 6.47 -12.01
CA GLY A 75 -14.02 7.83 -12.57
C GLY A 75 -12.63 8.19 -13.10
N VAL A 76 -11.57 7.84 -12.36
CA VAL A 76 -10.18 8.03 -12.79
C VAL A 76 -9.86 7.20 -14.01
N ILE A 77 -10.28 5.93 -14.09
CA ILE A 77 -10.11 5.13 -15.31
C ILE A 77 -10.79 5.81 -16.50
N ALA A 78 -12.04 6.26 -16.31
CA ALA A 78 -12.84 6.87 -17.36
C ALA A 78 -12.22 8.16 -17.92
N LEU A 79 -11.44 8.89 -17.13
CA LEU A 79 -10.77 10.12 -17.58
C LEU A 79 -9.30 9.89 -17.95
N ALA A 80 -8.50 9.30 -17.06
CA ALA A 80 -7.06 9.17 -17.22
C ALA A 80 -6.67 8.25 -18.38
N VAL A 81 -7.42 7.17 -18.64
CA VAL A 81 -7.09 6.24 -19.73
C VAL A 81 -7.31 6.88 -21.11
N PRO A 82 -8.48 7.51 -21.42
CA PRO A 82 -8.64 8.23 -22.68
C PRO A 82 -7.67 9.40 -22.85
N ILE A 83 -7.42 10.18 -21.80
CA ILE A 83 -6.48 11.31 -21.85
C ILE A 83 -5.06 10.80 -22.14
N GLY A 84 -4.61 9.76 -21.44
CA GLY A 84 -3.28 9.18 -21.68
C GLY A 84 -3.16 8.55 -23.07
N LEU A 85 -4.20 7.89 -23.57
CA LEU A 85 -4.24 7.36 -24.93
C LEU A 85 -4.14 8.48 -25.97
N ALA A 86 -4.95 9.54 -25.82
CA ALA A 86 -4.90 10.71 -26.69
C ALA A 86 -3.52 11.38 -26.64
N GLY A 87 -2.94 11.54 -25.45
CA GLY A 87 -1.60 12.06 -25.24
C GLY A 87 -0.53 11.22 -25.94
N ALA A 88 -0.60 9.90 -25.83
CA ALA A 88 0.35 8.99 -26.48
C ALA A 88 0.26 9.06 -28.02
N LEU A 89 -0.95 9.08 -28.58
CA LEU A 89 -1.15 9.22 -30.03
C LEU A 89 -0.65 10.57 -30.53
N LEU A 90 -0.98 11.66 -29.83
CA LEU A 90 -0.50 13.00 -30.19
C LEU A 90 1.03 13.07 -30.16
N LEU A 91 1.66 12.49 -29.13
CA LEU A 91 3.11 12.47 -29.00
C LEU A 91 3.81 11.77 -30.18
N THR A 92 3.18 10.73 -30.76
CA THR A 92 3.73 10.04 -31.94
C THR A 92 3.63 10.86 -33.23
N GLN A 93 2.69 11.81 -33.30
CA GLN A 93 2.46 12.64 -34.48
C GLN A 93 3.21 13.98 -34.43
N LEU A 94 3.69 14.40 -33.25
CA LEU A 94 4.42 15.65 -33.07
C LEU A 94 5.86 15.59 -33.61
N GLY A 95 6.29 16.68 -34.26
CA GLY A 95 7.67 16.87 -34.68
C GLY A 95 8.66 16.99 -33.51
N ARG A 96 9.95 16.75 -33.76
CA ARG A 96 11.01 16.59 -32.71
C ARG A 96 11.02 17.70 -31.64
N ARG A 97 10.82 18.96 -32.04
CA ARG A 97 10.86 20.12 -31.13
C ARG A 97 9.62 20.24 -30.25
N ALA A 98 8.43 20.05 -30.82
CA ALA A 98 7.16 20.07 -30.08
C ALA A 98 6.96 18.83 -29.20
N ARG A 99 7.48 17.68 -29.66
CA ARG A 99 7.43 16.40 -28.95
C ARG A 99 8.07 16.49 -27.55
N SER A 100 9.23 17.13 -27.44
CA SER A 100 9.91 17.29 -26.14
C SER A 100 9.09 18.16 -25.19
N GLY A 101 8.53 19.28 -25.65
CA GLY A 101 7.73 20.16 -24.81
C GLY A 101 6.44 19.50 -24.32
N PHE A 102 5.73 18.81 -25.23
CA PHE A 102 4.51 18.08 -24.88
C PHE A 102 4.78 16.91 -23.92
N TYR A 103 5.88 16.17 -24.12
CA TYR A 103 6.29 15.10 -23.22
C TYR A 103 6.57 15.63 -21.81
N THR A 104 7.33 16.72 -21.68
CA THR A 104 7.60 17.37 -20.40
C THR A 104 6.32 17.87 -19.74
N LEU A 105 5.41 18.49 -20.49
CA LEU A 105 4.12 18.96 -19.99
C LEU A 105 3.30 17.81 -19.41
N MET A 106 3.13 16.72 -20.16
CA MET A 106 2.36 15.55 -19.72
C MET A 106 2.97 14.85 -18.50
N ILE A 107 4.30 14.81 -18.37
CA ILE A 107 4.97 14.13 -17.25
C ILE A 107 5.13 15.02 -16.02
N SER A 108 5.12 16.35 -16.19
CA SER A 108 5.29 17.30 -15.09
C SER A 108 4.45 17.01 -13.84
N PRO A 109 3.18 16.55 -13.91
CA PRO A 109 2.40 16.27 -12.71
C PRO A 109 2.97 15.12 -11.85
N ILE A 110 3.71 14.17 -12.44
CA ILE A 110 4.35 13.09 -11.70
C ILE A 110 5.44 13.63 -10.77
N LEU A 111 6.09 14.73 -11.15
CA LEU A 111 7.16 15.35 -10.37
C LEU A 111 6.63 16.20 -9.21
N VAL A 112 5.35 16.56 -9.25
CA VAL A 112 4.72 17.40 -8.23
C VAL A 112 4.28 16.52 -7.06
N PRO A 113 4.63 16.87 -5.80
CA PRO A 113 4.16 16.13 -4.64
C PRO A 113 2.63 16.08 -4.57
N GLY A 114 2.08 14.93 -4.18
CA GLY A 114 0.62 14.71 -4.15
C GLY A 114 -0.16 15.74 -3.31
N VAL A 115 0.46 16.25 -2.24
CA VAL A 115 -0.08 17.33 -1.39
C VAL A 115 -0.31 18.62 -2.19
N VAL A 116 0.67 19.01 -3.00
CA VAL A 116 0.61 20.23 -3.82
C VAL A 116 -0.46 20.06 -4.90
N LEU A 117 -0.54 18.89 -5.53
CA LEU A 117 -1.62 18.58 -6.48
C LEU A 117 -3.00 18.64 -5.82
N GLY A 118 -3.14 18.11 -4.60
CA GLY A 118 -4.42 18.12 -3.89
C GLY A 118 -4.89 19.53 -3.54
N ILE A 119 -4.03 20.32 -2.89
CA ILE A 119 -4.34 21.70 -2.51
C ILE A 119 -4.61 22.57 -3.75
N SER A 120 -3.79 22.45 -4.79
CA SER A 120 -4.00 23.21 -6.03
C SER A 120 -5.31 22.84 -6.74
N THR A 121 -5.70 21.57 -6.72
CA THR A 121 -6.97 21.09 -7.31
C THR A 121 -8.17 21.77 -6.64
N ILE A 122 -8.19 21.82 -5.30
CA ILE A 122 -9.28 22.46 -4.54
C ILE A 122 -9.35 23.96 -4.86
N ILE A 123 -8.20 24.64 -4.80
CA ILE A 123 -8.14 26.09 -5.06
C ILE A 123 -8.58 26.40 -6.48
N PHE A 124 -8.11 25.62 -7.46
CA PHE A 124 -8.46 25.78 -8.86
C PHE A 124 -9.96 25.61 -9.09
N TRP A 125 -10.55 24.50 -8.63
CA TRP A 125 -11.97 24.22 -8.86
C TRP A 125 -12.89 25.18 -8.12
N ARG A 126 -12.51 25.62 -6.91
CA ARG A 126 -13.22 26.68 -6.20
C ARG A 126 -13.25 27.98 -7.00
N ARG A 127 -12.08 28.44 -7.49
CA ARG A 127 -11.98 29.68 -8.31
C ARG A 127 -12.69 29.55 -9.65
N MET A 128 -12.69 28.37 -10.26
CA MET A 128 -13.47 28.11 -11.48
C MET A 128 -14.97 28.19 -11.23
N GLY A 129 -15.47 27.63 -10.12
CA GLY A 129 -16.89 27.74 -9.74
C GLY A 129 -17.34 29.20 -9.56
N GLU A 130 -16.51 30.00 -8.89
CA GLU A 130 -16.73 31.45 -8.75
C GLU A 130 -16.81 32.16 -10.12
N MET A 131 -15.92 31.82 -11.06
CA MET A 131 -15.88 32.42 -12.39
C MET A 131 -17.09 32.05 -13.26
N ILE A 132 -17.60 30.82 -13.14
CA ILE A 132 -18.73 30.32 -13.93
C ILE A 132 -20.08 30.78 -13.35
N GLY A 133 -20.08 31.53 -12.24
CA GLY A 133 -21.30 32.06 -11.62
C GLY A 133 -22.07 31.01 -10.81
N VAL A 134 -21.40 29.93 -10.41
CA VAL A 134 -21.88 28.93 -9.44
C VAL A 134 -21.00 29.02 -8.18
N PRO A 135 -21.05 30.15 -7.45
CA PRO A 135 -20.35 30.28 -6.18
C PRO A 135 -21.08 29.44 -5.10
N GLY A 136 -20.34 28.71 -4.28
CA GLY A 136 -20.89 27.93 -3.16
C GLY A 136 -20.26 26.56 -3.02
N GLU A 137 -20.24 26.06 -1.78
CA GLU A 137 -19.70 24.73 -1.44
C GLU A 137 -20.65 23.57 -1.82
N ASP A 138 -21.91 23.88 -2.14
CA ASP A 138 -22.96 22.88 -2.49
C ASP A 138 -22.99 22.51 -3.99
N ASN A 139 -22.01 22.96 -4.78
CA ASN A 139 -21.95 22.70 -6.21
C ASN A 139 -21.20 21.39 -6.52
N PHE A 140 -21.58 20.70 -7.60
CA PHE A 140 -20.90 19.47 -8.04
C PHE A 140 -19.38 19.67 -8.30
N LEU A 141 -18.95 20.90 -8.60
CA LEU A 141 -17.55 21.27 -8.80
C LEU A 141 -16.73 21.26 -7.50
N TYR A 142 -17.40 21.37 -6.35
CA TYR A 142 -16.79 21.34 -5.02
C TYR A 142 -17.16 20.07 -4.24
N GLU A 143 -17.62 19.04 -4.94
CA GLU A 143 -17.83 17.71 -4.39
C GLU A 143 -16.48 16.97 -4.24
N GLY A 144 -16.25 16.35 -3.08
CA GLY A 144 -14.97 15.71 -2.75
C GLY A 144 -14.60 14.58 -3.71
N ILE A 145 -15.58 13.77 -4.10
CA ILE A 145 -15.42 12.70 -5.09
C ILE A 145 -14.99 13.28 -6.46
N PHE A 146 -15.67 14.32 -6.94
CA PHE A 146 -15.38 14.94 -8.24
C PHE A 146 -13.97 15.54 -8.28
N MET A 147 -13.59 16.33 -7.27
CA MET A 147 -12.26 16.92 -7.17
C MET A 147 -11.18 15.85 -7.06
N THR A 148 -11.44 14.77 -6.33
CA THR A 148 -10.49 13.65 -6.21
C THR A 148 -10.27 12.96 -7.54
N ILE A 149 -11.34 12.69 -8.30
CA ILE A 149 -11.23 12.09 -9.64
C ILE A 149 -10.35 12.96 -10.55
N LEU A 150 -10.52 14.28 -10.54
CA LEU A 150 -9.76 15.19 -11.40
C LEU A 150 -8.31 15.38 -10.96
N GLY A 151 -8.09 15.60 -9.67
CA GLY A 151 -6.74 15.75 -9.11
C GLY A 151 -5.90 14.51 -9.35
N GLN A 152 -6.48 13.32 -9.15
CA GLN A 152 -5.79 12.06 -9.44
C GLN A 152 -5.58 11.83 -10.94
N SER A 153 -6.58 12.14 -11.78
CA SER A 153 -6.47 11.96 -13.24
C SER A 153 -5.33 12.78 -13.86
N THR A 154 -4.95 13.90 -13.25
CA THR A 154 -3.90 14.79 -13.76
C THR A 154 -2.54 14.08 -13.83
N PHE A 155 -2.15 13.32 -12.81
CA PHE A 155 -0.89 12.57 -12.83
C PHE A 155 -1.06 11.12 -13.33
N ILE A 156 -2.21 10.49 -13.08
CA ILE A 156 -2.45 9.10 -13.53
C ILE A 156 -2.53 9.03 -15.06
N SER A 157 -3.03 10.08 -15.73
CA SER A 157 -3.04 10.16 -17.20
C SER A 157 -1.62 10.12 -17.80
N ALA A 158 -0.62 10.60 -17.07
CA ALA A 158 0.78 10.50 -17.49
C ALA A 158 1.30 9.05 -17.39
N PHE A 159 0.92 8.30 -16.34
CA PHE A 159 1.24 6.88 -16.24
C PHE A 159 0.58 6.06 -17.36
N THR A 160 -0.71 6.29 -17.63
CA THR A 160 -1.42 5.60 -18.72
C THR A 160 -0.81 5.97 -20.09
N MET A 161 -0.44 7.23 -20.31
CA MET A 161 0.27 7.66 -21.50
C MET A 161 1.56 6.86 -21.72
N LEU A 162 2.38 6.68 -20.68
CA LEU A 162 3.63 5.91 -20.78
C LEU A 162 3.39 4.45 -21.18
N VAL A 163 2.34 3.82 -20.64
CA VAL A 163 1.93 2.46 -21.05
C VAL A 163 1.58 2.41 -22.54
N PHE A 164 0.81 3.39 -23.03
CA PHE A 164 0.44 3.46 -24.43
C PHE A 164 1.62 3.77 -25.36
N VAL A 165 2.52 4.67 -24.97
CA VAL A 165 3.75 4.96 -25.73
C VAL A 165 4.60 3.70 -25.88
N ALA A 166 4.81 2.95 -24.80
CA ALA A 166 5.56 1.69 -24.85
C ALA A 166 4.90 0.65 -25.77
N ARG A 167 3.57 0.62 -25.84
CA ARG A 167 2.84 -0.26 -26.76
C ARG A 167 2.95 0.21 -28.21
N LEU A 168 2.77 1.51 -28.46
CA LEU A 168 2.85 2.11 -29.79
C LEU A 168 4.25 1.99 -30.41
N GLN A 169 5.32 1.97 -29.61
CA GLN A 169 6.67 1.69 -30.10
C GLN A 169 6.84 0.32 -30.76
N ARG A 170 5.92 -0.62 -30.49
CA ARG A 170 5.90 -1.96 -31.11
C ARG A 170 4.90 -2.07 -32.26
N PHE A 171 4.20 -0.99 -32.59
CA PHE A 171 3.26 -0.96 -33.71
C PHE A 171 4.02 -0.74 -35.01
N ASP A 172 3.67 -1.50 -36.05
CA ASP A 172 4.20 -1.30 -37.39
C ASP A 172 3.32 -0.31 -38.15
N PRO A 173 3.80 0.91 -38.48
CA PRO A 173 3.02 1.92 -39.20
C PRO A 173 2.52 1.43 -40.56
N ALA A 174 3.20 0.45 -41.19
CA ALA A 174 2.80 -0.10 -42.49
C ALA A 174 1.40 -0.73 -42.45
N GLN A 175 0.95 -1.22 -41.28
CA GLN A 175 -0.40 -1.76 -41.12
C GLN A 175 -1.48 -0.68 -41.21
N GLU A 176 -1.18 0.53 -40.75
CA GLU A 176 -2.08 1.67 -40.86
C GLU A 176 -2.08 2.22 -42.29
N GLU A 177 -0.90 2.35 -42.92
CA GLU A 177 -0.75 2.77 -44.31
C GLU A 177 -1.49 1.83 -45.27
N ALA A 178 -1.32 0.52 -45.12
CA ALA A 178 -2.02 -0.48 -45.93
C ALA A 178 -3.56 -0.39 -45.80
N ALA A 179 -4.07 -0.04 -44.62
CA ALA A 179 -5.51 0.15 -44.44
C ALA A 179 -6.02 1.39 -45.19
N LEU A 180 -5.24 2.48 -45.19
CA LEU A 180 -5.55 3.69 -45.96
C LEU A 180 -5.50 3.42 -47.47
N ASP A 181 -4.53 2.65 -47.94
CA ASP A 181 -4.39 2.25 -49.36
C ASP A 181 -5.57 1.39 -49.84
N LEU A 182 -6.14 0.56 -48.96
CA LEU A 182 -7.38 -0.21 -49.23
C LEU A 182 -8.66 0.65 -49.17
N GLY A 183 -8.54 1.98 -49.04
CA GLY A 183 -9.64 2.93 -49.05
C GLY A 183 -10.27 3.19 -47.68
N ALA A 184 -9.65 2.74 -46.57
CA ALA A 184 -10.15 3.09 -45.24
C ALA A 184 -9.88 4.58 -44.94
N THR A 185 -10.83 5.23 -44.29
CA THR A 185 -10.61 6.58 -43.72
C THR A 185 -9.78 6.49 -42.44
N LYS A 186 -9.07 7.56 -42.04
CA LYS A 186 -8.32 7.62 -40.76
C LYS A 186 -9.09 7.11 -39.53
N PRO A 187 -10.34 7.53 -39.26
CA PRO A 187 -11.10 6.98 -38.13
C PRO A 187 -11.44 5.49 -38.29
N GLN A 188 -11.58 4.98 -39.52
CA GLN A 188 -11.76 3.55 -39.77
C GLN A 188 -10.46 2.77 -39.52
N ALA A 189 -9.31 3.25 -40.01
CA ALA A 189 -8.00 2.67 -39.75
C ALA A 189 -7.71 2.65 -38.24
N PHE A 190 -7.98 3.76 -37.54
CA PHE A 190 -7.90 3.83 -36.08
C PHE A 190 -8.77 2.76 -35.40
N ARG A 191 -10.06 2.69 -35.71
CA ARG A 191 -11.00 1.76 -35.05
C ARG A 191 -10.76 0.30 -35.39
N LYS A 192 -10.31 -0.02 -36.61
CA LYS A 192 -10.19 -1.40 -37.10
C LYS A 192 -8.77 -1.98 -37.00
N VAL A 193 -7.74 -1.14 -36.97
CA VAL A 193 -6.33 -1.59 -36.92
C VAL A 193 -5.69 -1.19 -35.60
N LEU A 194 -5.62 0.12 -35.32
CA LEU A 194 -4.87 0.62 -34.18
C LEU A 194 -5.53 0.29 -32.83
N LEU A 195 -6.84 0.51 -32.71
CA LEU A 195 -7.58 0.28 -31.48
C LEU A 195 -7.54 -1.20 -31.04
N PRO A 196 -7.76 -2.20 -31.93
CA PRO A 196 -7.57 -3.62 -31.59
C PRO A 196 -6.15 -3.96 -31.15
N PHE A 197 -5.13 -3.38 -31.78
CA PHE A 197 -3.74 -3.56 -31.37
C PHE A 197 -3.46 -3.00 -29.97
N LEU A 198 -4.12 -1.90 -29.61
CA LEU A 198 -4.01 -1.23 -28.31
C LEU A 198 -4.91 -1.82 -27.21
N LYS A 199 -5.94 -2.60 -27.54
CA LYS A 199 -6.85 -3.24 -26.53
C LYS A 199 -6.14 -3.86 -25.32
N PRO A 200 -5.11 -4.72 -25.47
CA PRO A 200 -4.42 -5.28 -24.29
C PRO A 200 -3.69 -4.23 -23.46
N ALA A 201 -3.18 -3.16 -24.09
CA ALA A 201 -2.59 -2.02 -23.39
C ALA A 201 -3.64 -1.15 -22.70
N ILE A 202 -4.83 -0.99 -23.27
CA ILE A 202 -5.96 -0.29 -22.62
C ILE A 202 -6.36 -1.03 -21.34
N GLY A 203 -6.48 -2.37 -21.39
CA GLY A 203 -6.76 -3.16 -20.20
C GLY A 203 -5.68 -3.02 -19.12
N SER A 204 -4.40 -3.08 -19.53
CA SER A 204 -3.27 -2.90 -18.62
C SER A 204 -3.23 -1.50 -18.00
N ALA A 205 -3.46 -0.46 -18.81
CA ALA A 205 -3.51 0.93 -18.36
C ALA A 205 -4.70 1.20 -17.44
N ALA A 206 -5.85 0.58 -17.68
CA ALA A 206 -7.02 0.70 -16.82
C ALA A 206 -6.79 0.06 -15.44
N VAL A 207 -6.20 -1.14 -15.38
CA VAL A 207 -5.83 -1.77 -14.10
C VAL A 207 -4.79 -0.95 -13.36
N LEU A 208 -3.77 -0.43 -14.07
CA LEU A 208 -2.77 0.44 -13.48
C LEU A 208 -3.40 1.72 -12.92
N ALA A 209 -4.28 2.38 -13.68
CA ALA A 209 -4.97 3.59 -13.26
C ALA A 209 -5.87 3.35 -12.05
N PHE A 210 -6.60 2.23 -12.04
CA PHE A 210 -7.42 1.83 -10.91
C PHE A 210 -6.58 1.61 -9.65
N LEU A 211 -5.50 0.83 -9.75
CA LEU A 211 -4.65 0.51 -8.61
C LEU A 211 -4.00 1.77 -8.04
N ALA A 212 -3.43 2.61 -8.91
CA ALA A 212 -2.80 3.88 -8.52
C ALA A 212 -3.79 4.88 -7.90
N SER A 213 -5.07 4.80 -8.27
CA SER A 213 -6.14 5.60 -7.67
C SER A 213 -6.61 5.04 -6.34
N PHE A 214 -6.85 3.73 -6.28
CA PHE A 214 -7.38 3.03 -5.11
C PHE A 214 -6.44 3.11 -3.90
N GLU A 215 -5.12 3.05 -4.12
CA GLU A 215 -4.11 3.19 -3.06
C GLU A 215 -3.70 4.65 -2.79
N ASN A 216 -4.28 5.62 -3.49
CA ASN A 216 -3.85 7.02 -3.34
C ASN A 216 -4.34 7.62 -2.02
N TYR A 217 -3.40 7.93 -1.15
CA TYR A 217 -3.65 8.77 0.04
C TYR A 217 -3.20 10.22 -0.17
N ASN A 218 -2.03 10.41 -0.81
CA ASN A 218 -1.30 11.69 -0.81
C ASN A 218 -2.07 12.86 -1.44
N THR A 219 -2.81 12.62 -2.52
CA THR A 219 -3.63 13.64 -3.17
C THR A 219 -5.04 13.63 -2.57
N THR A 220 -5.59 12.43 -2.35
CA THR A 220 -6.94 12.20 -1.86
C THR A 220 -7.24 12.89 -0.54
N VAL A 221 -6.32 12.86 0.43
CA VAL A 221 -6.55 13.44 1.77
C VAL A 221 -6.88 14.94 1.71
N PHE A 222 -6.40 15.64 0.69
CA PHE A 222 -6.73 17.04 0.48
C PHE A 222 -8.00 17.18 -0.37
N THR A 223 -8.16 16.39 -1.44
CA THR A 223 -9.26 16.58 -2.40
C THR A 223 -10.61 16.01 -1.98
N ILE A 224 -10.64 15.07 -1.02
CA ILE A 224 -11.85 14.34 -0.64
C ILE A 224 -12.78 15.14 0.30
N LEU A 225 -12.27 16.20 0.95
CA LEU A 225 -13.01 17.06 1.88
C LEU A 225 -13.74 16.26 2.98
N GLN A 226 -15.08 16.26 2.99
CA GLN A 226 -15.93 15.63 3.99
C GLN A 226 -16.15 14.14 3.71
N ASP A 227 -15.98 13.73 2.44
CA ASP A 227 -16.13 12.35 2.03
C ASP A 227 -14.96 11.50 2.55
N LYS A 228 -15.17 10.18 2.53
CA LYS A 228 -14.19 9.20 3.01
C LYS A 228 -13.80 8.29 1.87
N THR A 229 -12.52 7.93 1.82
CA THR A 229 -11.98 6.84 1.00
C THR A 229 -11.36 5.81 1.89
N LEU A 230 -11.15 4.60 1.38
CA LEU A 230 -10.53 3.53 2.15
C LEU A 230 -9.17 3.95 2.72
N THR A 231 -8.35 4.65 1.92
CA THR A 231 -7.01 5.08 2.32
C THR A 231 -7.05 6.19 3.36
N THR A 232 -8.00 7.14 3.26
CA THR A 232 -8.12 8.22 4.25
C THR A 232 -8.68 7.71 5.58
N VAL A 233 -9.63 6.78 5.56
CA VAL A 233 -10.15 6.14 6.78
C VAL A 233 -9.05 5.32 7.46
N LEU A 234 -8.29 4.52 6.70
CA LEU A 234 -7.19 3.73 7.23
C LEU A 234 -6.12 4.63 7.87
N ALA A 235 -5.74 5.72 7.20
CA ALA A 235 -4.78 6.69 7.75
C ALA A 235 -5.28 7.36 9.03
N SER A 236 -6.57 7.69 9.11
CA SER A 236 -7.19 8.25 10.32
C SER A 236 -7.18 7.25 11.47
N LYS A 237 -7.51 5.97 11.22
CA LYS A 237 -7.41 4.92 12.26
C LYS A 237 -5.97 4.74 12.76
N VAL A 238 -4.98 4.81 11.86
CA VAL A 238 -3.56 4.77 12.26
C VAL A 238 -3.16 5.91 13.20
N ARG A 239 -3.76 7.10 13.04
CA ARG A 239 -3.46 8.28 13.87
C ARG A 239 -4.23 8.34 15.19
N TYR A 240 -5.50 7.93 15.19
CA TYR A 240 -6.42 8.16 16.32
C TYR A 240 -6.72 6.91 17.16
N GLY A 241 -6.34 5.72 16.70
CA GLY A 241 -6.52 4.47 17.45
C GLY A 241 -6.63 3.28 16.51
N ILE A 242 -5.63 2.40 16.55
CA ILE A 242 -5.59 1.19 15.73
C ILE A 242 -6.21 0.04 16.52
N ASP A 243 -7.28 -0.51 15.98
CA ASP A 243 -7.85 -1.78 16.39
C ASP A 243 -7.50 -2.91 15.38
N PRO A 244 -7.51 -4.20 15.78
CA PRO A 244 -7.18 -5.30 14.85
C PRO A 244 -8.15 -5.52 13.68
N SER A 245 -9.25 -4.76 13.53
CA SER A 245 -10.01 -4.76 12.28
C SER A 245 -9.13 -4.39 11.09
N ILE A 246 -8.16 -3.49 11.26
CA ILE A 246 -7.20 -3.14 10.19
C ILE A 246 -6.33 -4.35 9.81
N SER A 247 -5.95 -5.17 10.78
CA SER A 247 -5.21 -6.42 10.54
C SER A 247 -6.07 -7.41 9.76
N ALA A 248 -7.35 -7.55 10.11
CA ALA A 248 -8.31 -8.37 9.37
C ALA A 248 -8.50 -7.86 7.93
N LEU A 249 -8.56 -6.53 7.72
CA LEU A 249 -8.64 -5.93 6.39
C LEU A 249 -7.40 -6.26 5.56
N ALA A 250 -6.20 -6.21 6.16
CA ALA A 250 -4.96 -6.60 5.51
C ALA A 250 -5.02 -8.07 5.06
N VAL A 251 -5.48 -8.99 5.92
CA VAL A 251 -5.68 -10.41 5.54
C VAL A 251 -6.63 -10.54 4.34
N LEU A 252 -7.72 -9.77 4.29
CA LEU A 252 -8.66 -9.83 3.16
C LEU A 252 -8.02 -9.35 1.86
N ILE A 253 -7.33 -8.21 1.88
CA ILE A 253 -6.66 -7.65 0.70
C ILE A 253 -5.56 -8.62 0.21
N VAL A 254 -4.77 -9.17 1.14
CA VAL A 254 -3.72 -10.15 0.83
C VAL A 254 -4.32 -11.42 0.25
N SER A 255 -5.39 -11.94 0.86
CA SER A 255 -6.06 -13.14 0.36
C SER A 255 -6.64 -12.91 -1.03
N LEU A 256 -7.29 -11.77 -1.25
CA LEU A 256 -7.86 -11.39 -2.54
C LEU A 256 -6.76 -11.26 -3.62
N THR A 257 -5.64 -10.60 -3.31
CA THR A 257 -4.52 -10.43 -4.24
C THR A 257 -3.83 -11.76 -4.55
N LEU A 258 -3.64 -12.64 -3.57
CA LEU A 258 -3.10 -13.98 -3.79
C LEU A 258 -4.02 -14.83 -4.65
N VAL A 259 -5.34 -14.78 -4.42
CA VAL A 259 -6.33 -15.47 -5.25
C VAL A 259 -6.30 -14.93 -6.68
N ALA A 260 -6.30 -13.61 -6.86
CA ALA A 260 -6.22 -12.99 -8.18
C ALA A 260 -4.93 -13.37 -8.93
N ALA A 261 -3.78 -13.32 -8.24
CA ALA A 261 -2.49 -13.70 -8.80
C ALA A 261 -2.44 -15.20 -9.16
N PHE A 262 -2.98 -16.06 -8.29
CA PHE A 262 -3.09 -17.50 -8.54
C PHE A 262 -3.94 -17.79 -9.78
N VAL A 263 -5.11 -17.16 -9.88
CA VAL A 263 -6.00 -17.28 -11.05
C VAL A 263 -5.28 -16.82 -12.31
N TYR A 264 -4.68 -15.63 -12.27
CA TYR A 264 -3.94 -15.07 -13.40
C TYR A 264 -2.82 -16.02 -13.89
N GLU A 265 -2.01 -16.53 -12.97
CA GLU A 265 -0.92 -17.45 -13.32
C GLU A 265 -1.42 -18.79 -13.87
N VAL A 266 -2.53 -19.32 -13.35
CA VAL A 266 -3.16 -20.53 -13.90
C VAL A 266 -3.69 -20.29 -15.31
N LEU A 267 -4.36 -19.17 -15.56
CA LEU A 267 -4.85 -18.79 -16.89
C LEU A 267 -3.69 -18.64 -17.87
N ARG A 268 -2.66 -17.88 -17.49
CA ARG A 268 -1.46 -17.64 -18.30
C ARG A 268 -0.71 -18.93 -18.64
N ARG A 269 -0.56 -19.85 -17.68
CA ARG A 269 0.09 -21.16 -17.93
C ARG A 269 -0.70 -22.02 -18.91
N ARG A 270 -2.03 -21.92 -18.90
CA ARG A 270 -2.89 -22.64 -19.85
C ARG A 270 -2.71 -22.12 -21.26
N GLU A 271 -2.78 -20.80 -21.45
CA GLU A 271 -2.52 -20.16 -22.75
C GLU A 271 -1.14 -20.54 -23.31
N GLN A 272 -0.11 -20.54 -22.46
CA GLN A 272 1.24 -20.95 -22.87
C GLN A 272 1.34 -22.43 -23.23
N LYS A 273 0.61 -23.32 -22.53
CA LYS A 273 0.58 -24.75 -22.87
C LYS A 273 -0.13 -24.98 -24.20
N GLU A 274 -1.29 -24.37 -24.41
CA GLU A 274 -2.04 -24.46 -25.66
C GLU A 274 -1.21 -23.95 -26.84
N ALA A 275 -0.54 -22.79 -26.68
CA ALA A 275 0.35 -22.26 -27.70
C ALA A 275 1.52 -23.21 -28.03
N ARG A 276 2.14 -23.81 -27.01
CA ARG A 276 3.23 -24.79 -27.19
C ARG A 276 2.75 -26.08 -27.85
N GLU A 277 1.57 -26.57 -27.52
CA GLU A 277 0.99 -27.78 -28.13
C GLU A 277 0.67 -27.57 -29.60
N ILE A 278 0.09 -26.42 -29.96
CA ILE A 278 -0.18 -26.05 -31.36
C ILE A 278 1.14 -25.92 -32.14
N GLU A 279 2.15 -25.26 -31.57
CA GLU A 279 3.46 -25.13 -32.19
C GLU A 279 4.16 -26.50 -32.37
N ALA A 280 4.03 -27.40 -31.39
CA ALA A 280 4.55 -28.76 -31.48
C ALA A 280 3.85 -29.57 -32.59
N ARG A 281 2.52 -29.44 -32.73
CA ARG A 281 1.75 -30.07 -33.82
C ARG A 281 2.14 -29.53 -35.18
N ALA A 282 2.32 -28.21 -35.31
CA ALA A 282 2.77 -27.59 -36.56
C ALA A 282 4.16 -28.11 -36.97
N ARG A 283 5.12 -28.18 -36.04
CA ARG A 283 6.46 -28.74 -36.30
C ARG A 283 6.43 -30.23 -36.62
N ALA A 284 5.50 -31.00 -36.04
CA ALA A 284 5.33 -32.41 -36.37
C ALA A 284 4.77 -32.59 -37.79
N ALA A 285 3.81 -31.76 -38.20
CA ALA A 285 3.29 -31.75 -39.56
C ALA A 285 4.37 -31.38 -40.59
N GLU A 286 5.17 -30.34 -40.33
CA GLU A 286 6.31 -29.97 -41.22
C GLU A 286 7.30 -31.13 -41.38
N ARG A 287 7.55 -31.92 -40.32
CA ARG A 287 8.44 -33.10 -40.41
C ARG A 287 7.88 -34.23 -41.26
N LEU A 288 6.57 -34.46 -41.19
CA LEU A 288 5.89 -35.48 -41.99
C LEU A 288 5.90 -35.09 -43.47
N GLU A 289 5.57 -33.83 -43.80
CA GLU A 289 5.67 -33.30 -45.16
C GLU A 289 7.09 -33.44 -45.73
N MET A 290 8.13 -33.08 -44.96
CA MET A 290 9.52 -33.26 -45.39
C MET A 290 9.89 -34.73 -45.62
N GLN A 291 9.31 -35.66 -44.85
CA GLN A 291 9.58 -37.09 -44.99
C GLN A 291 8.87 -37.70 -46.20
N GLU A 292 7.61 -37.34 -46.47
CA GLU A 292 6.87 -37.74 -47.67
C GLU A 292 7.54 -37.24 -48.95
N VAL A 293 7.98 -35.97 -48.95
CA VAL A 293 8.75 -35.39 -50.05
C VAL A 293 10.09 -36.12 -50.25
N ALA A 294 10.78 -36.48 -49.16
CA ALA A 294 12.04 -37.21 -49.24
C ALA A 294 11.87 -38.67 -49.69
N GLN A 295 10.72 -39.29 -49.43
CA GLN A 295 10.43 -40.67 -49.82
C GLN A 295 9.87 -40.80 -51.24
N GLY A 296 9.54 -39.68 -51.90
CA GLY A 296 9.02 -39.67 -53.27
C GLY A 296 7.59 -40.21 -53.39
N GLU A 297 6.86 -40.32 -52.28
CA GLU A 297 5.48 -40.83 -52.19
C GLU A 297 4.41 -39.72 -52.33
N GLY A 298 4.74 -38.62 -53.03
CA GLY A 298 3.80 -37.52 -53.27
C GLY A 298 2.70 -37.92 -54.25
N GLY A 299 1.65 -38.58 -53.76
CA GLY A 299 0.42 -38.83 -54.52
C GLY A 299 -0.36 -37.54 -54.81
N GLU A 300 -1.20 -37.55 -55.85
CA GLU A 300 -2.07 -36.43 -56.28
C GLU A 300 -3.00 -35.92 -55.15
N ASP A 301 -3.25 -36.73 -54.12
CA ASP A 301 -3.92 -36.33 -52.88
C ASP A 301 -2.86 -35.96 -51.83
N GLY A 302 -2.42 -34.69 -51.85
CA GLY A 302 -1.47 -34.16 -50.86
C GLY A 302 -1.95 -34.30 -49.40
N PRO A 303 -1.07 -34.11 -48.39
CA PRO A 303 -1.38 -34.37 -46.99
C PRO A 303 -2.67 -33.67 -46.56
N ALA A 304 -3.49 -34.37 -45.74
CA ALA A 304 -4.86 -33.98 -45.36
C ALA A 304 -4.98 -32.64 -44.59
N ARG A 305 -3.88 -31.92 -44.36
CA ARG A 305 -3.77 -30.52 -43.90
C ARG A 305 -2.32 -30.09 -44.01
N SER A 306 -2.02 -29.02 -44.73
CA SER A 306 -0.64 -28.56 -44.86
C SER A 306 -0.13 -27.90 -43.57
N ALA A 307 1.19 -27.95 -43.32
CA ALA A 307 1.79 -27.23 -42.20
C ALA A 307 1.49 -25.71 -42.26
N ALA A 308 1.36 -25.16 -43.47
CA ALA A 308 0.95 -23.80 -43.71
C ALA A 308 -0.50 -23.53 -43.27
N GLU A 309 -1.44 -24.47 -43.47
CA GLU A 309 -2.82 -24.35 -42.97
C GLU A 309 -2.88 -24.44 -41.45
N ILE A 310 -2.12 -25.35 -40.81
CA ILE A 310 -2.04 -25.44 -39.35
C ILE A 310 -1.46 -24.14 -38.77
N ARG A 311 -0.49 -23.53 -39.47
CA ARG A 311 0.10 -22.25 -39.08
C ARG A 311 -0.81 -21.04 -39.37
N ALA A 312 -1.65 -21.11 -40.39
CA ALA A 312 -2.66 -20.09 -40.71
C ALA A 312 -3.85 -20.13 -39.75
N GLU A 313 -4.17 -21.32 -39.21
CA GLU A 313 -5.12 -21.50 -38.11
C GLU A 313 -4.55 -21.08 -36.74
N LEU A 314 -3.26 -20.69 -36.62
CA LEU A 314 -2.78 -20.07 -35.39
C LEU A 314 -3.75 -18.92 -35.11
N PRO A 315 -4.47 -18.93 -33.98
CA PRO A 315 -5.02 -17.69 -33.50
C PRO A 315 -3.82 -16.77 -33.36
N ALA A 316 -3.79 -15.68 -34.12
CA ALA A 316 -2.86 -14.59 -33.84
C ALA A 316 -2.91 -14.41 -32.32
N ALA A 317 -1.81 -14.74 -31.64
CA ALA A 317 -1.75 -15.07 -30.20
C ALA A 317 -1.94 -13.82 -29.30
N SER A 318 -2.75 -12.88 -29.78
CA SER A 318 -3.04 -11.58 -29.20
C SER A 318 -4.53 -11.22 -29.29
N GLY A 319 -5.41 -12.09 -29.82
CA GLY A 319 -6.77 -11.66 -30.20
C GLY A 319 -7.97 -12.54 -29.83
N LYS A 320 -7.80 -13.81 -29.42
CA LYS A 320 -8.96 -14.61 -28.97
C LYS A 320 -9.27 -14.23 -27.52
N GLY A 321 -10.30 -13.40 -27.36
CA GLY A 321 -10.81 -12.97 -26.07
C GLY A 321 -11.17 -14.15 -25.16
N PHE A 322 -11.01 -13.91 -23.86
CA PHE A 322 -11.47 -14.71 -22.72
C PHE A 322 -12.55 -15.76 -23.09
N THR A 323 -12.14 -16.99 -23.37
CA THR A 323 -13.10 -18.07 -23.65
C THR A 323 -13.48 -18.76 -22.34
N LEU A 324 -14.72 -18.56 -21.91
CA LEU A 324 -15.24 -19.01 -20.61
C LEU A 324 -15.15 -20.54 -20.38
N GLN A 325 -15.04 -21.32 -21.47
CA GLN A 325 -15.02 -22.78 -21.48
C GLN A 325 -13.67 -23.42 -21.08
N ALA A 326 -12.55 -22.72 -21.27
CA ALA A 326 -11.22 -23.30 -21.01
C ALA A 326 -10.72 -23.05 -19.57
N HIS A 327 -11.54 -22.46 -18.70
CA HIS A 327 -11.05 -21.85 -17.45
C HIS A 327 -11.85 -22.22 -16.19
N HIS A 328 -12.79 -23.18 -16.28
CA HIS A 328 -13.72 -23.51 -15.20
C HIS A 328 -13.04 -23.85 -13.87
N LEU A 329 -11.96 -24.64 -13.84
CA LEU A 329 -11.34 -25.05 -12.57
C LEU A 329 -10.66 -23.88 -11.83
N ALA A 330 -9.97 -22.99 -12.56
CA ALA A 330 -9.32 -21.82 -11.98
C ALA A 330 -10.35 -20.81 -11.48
N ILE A 331 -11.41 -20.60 -12.27
CA ILE A 331 -12.54 -19.73 -11.91
C ILE A 331 -13.29 -20.32 -10.70
N VAL A 332 -13.53 -21.63 -10.65
CA VAL A 332 -14.19 -22.30 -9.53
C VAL A 332 -13.36 -22.19 -8.25
N LEU A 333 -12.03 -22.41 -8.31
CA LEU A 333 -11.16 -22.21 -7.14
C LEU A 333 -11.14 -20.75 -6.66
N ALA A 334 -11.14 -19.79 -7.60
CA ALA A 334 -11.28 -18.38 -7.29
C ALA A 334 -12.60 -18.09 -6.58
N LEU A 335 -13.71 -18.62 -7.12
CA LEU A 335 -15.05 -18.45 -6.58
C LEU A 335 -15.19 -19.13 -5.21
N ILE A 336 -14.56 -20.28 -4.97
CA ILE A 336 -14.52 -20.93 -3.66
C ILE A 336 -13.73 -20.09 -2.67
N ALA A 337 -12.57 -19.54 -3.06
CA ALA A 337 -11.79 -18.68 -2.17
C ALA A 337 -12.52 -17.37 -1.85
N VAL A 338 -13.14 -16.74 -2.87
CA VAL A 338 -13.99 -15.56 -2.70
C VAL A 338 -15.23 -15.87 -1.86
N ALA A 339 -15.87 -17.02 -2.05
CA ALA A 339 -17.00 -17.46 -1.24
C ALA A 339 -16.58 -17.78 0.20
N GLY A 340 -15.39 -18.30 0.42
CA GLY A 340 -14.81 -18.52 1.76
C GLY A 340 -14.56 -17.20 2.49
N ILE A 341 -13.96 -16.23 1.79
CA ILE A 341 -13.77 -14.86 2.30
C ILE A 341 -15.14 -14.21 2.59
N ALA A 342 -16.09 -14.32 1.65
CA ALA A 342 -17.43 -13.78 1.82
C ALA A 342 -18.16 -14.46 2.99
N LYS A 343 -18.02 -15.77 3.18
CA LYS A 343 -18.59 -16.47 4.33
C LYS A 343 -17.98 -15.97 5.65
N LEU A 344 -16.66 -15.81 5.69
CA LEU A 344 -15.95 -15.27 6.85
C LEU A 344 -16.40 -13.83 7.20
N MET A 345 -16.75 -13.05 6.17
CA MET A 345 -17.32 -11.71 6.32
C MET A 345 -18.81 -11.73 6.71
N LEU A 346 -19.59 -12.67 6.17
CA LEU A 346 -21.05 -12.62 6.17
C LEU A 346 -21.74 -13.38 7.30
N THR A 347 -21.03 -14.31 7.93
CA THR A 347 -21.59 -15.11 9.02
C THR A 347 -21.52 -14.29 10.31
N ASP A 348 -22.60 -14.27 11.10
CA ASP A 348 -22.62 -13.60 12.41
C ASP A 348 -22.23 -14.58 13.54
N ASP A 349 -22.32 -15.90 13.29
CA ASP A 349 -21.85 -16.98 14.16
C ASP A 349 -20.32 -17.19 14.04
N VAL A 350 -19.57 -16.13 14.26
CA VAL A 350 -18.11 -16.16 14.18
C VAL A 350 -17.54 -16.55 15.55
N TYR A 351 -16.43 -17.30 15.55
CA TYR A 351 -15.73 -17.70 16.77
C TYR A 351 -15.28 -16.47 17.56
N ALA A 352 -16.12 -16.03 18.49
CA ALA A 352 -15.84 -14.99 19.46
C ALA A 352 -15.25 -15.65 20.70
N ALA A 353 -14.02 -15.29 21.07
CA ALA A 353 -13.30 -15.87 22.19
C ALA A 353 -13.79 -15.33 23.55
N THR A 354 -15.10 -15.23 23.77
CA THR A 354 -15.71 -14.59 24.95
C THR A 354 -15.27 -15.23 26.26
N ALA A 355 -15.27 -16.56 26.34
CA ALA A 355 -14.82 -17.29 27.53
C ALA A 355 -13.33 -17.04 27.84
N CYS A 356 -12.48 -17.05 26.81
CA CYS A 356 -11.05 -16.78 26.96
C CYS A 356 -10.77 -15.31 27.32
N LYS A 357 -11.54 -14.36 26.77
CA LYS A 357 -11.48 -12.94 27.14
C LYS A 357 -11.81 -12.73 28.61
N GLU A 358 -12.82 -13.42 29.15
CA GLU A 358 -13.19 -13.33 30.56
C GLU A 358 -12.08 -13.85 31.48
N GLU A 359 -11.49 -15.00 31.15
CA GLU A 359 -10.37 -15.58 31.90
C GLU A 359 -9.16 -14.63 31.94
N ILE A 360 -8.75 -14.09 30.77
CA ILE A 360 -7.64 -13.14 30.69
C ILE A 360 -7.96 -11.83 31.41
N ARG A 361 -9.23 -11.38 31.37
CA ARG A 361 -9.65 -10.19 32.11
C ARG A 361 -9.52 -10.41 33.61
N GLN A 362 -9.89 -11.59 34.12
CA GLN A 362 -9.71 -11.96 35.52
C GLN A 362 -8.23 -11.99 35.88
N GLU A 363 -7.37 -12.65 35.09
CA GLU A 363 -5.93 -12.70 35.33
C GLU A 363 -5.31 -11.29 35.35
N LYS A 364 -5.70 -10.40 34.42
CA LYS A 364 -5.22 -9.01 34.37
C LYS A 364 -5.65 -8.20 35.59
N LEU A 365 -6.88 -8.40 36.07
CA LEU A 365 -7.38 -7.76 37.29
C LEU A 365 -6.61 -8.22 38.53
N GLU A 366 -6.40 -9.52 38.69
CA GLU A 366 -5.61 -10.10 39.79
C GLU A 366 -4.18 -9.57 39.79
N ARG A 367 -3.53 -9.54 38.62
CA ARG A 367 -2.16 -9.03 38.48
C ARG A 367 -2.05 -7.54 38.79
N GLN A 368 -3.08 -6.76 38.45
CA GLN A 368 -3.14 -5.33 38.77
C GLN A 368 -3.32 -5.10 40.27
N GLN A 369 -4.11 -5.94 40.95
CA GLN A 369 -4.25 -5.92 42.41
C GLN A 369 -2.92 -6.28 43.10
N GLU A 370 -2.24 -7.33 42.65
CA GLU A 370 -0.94 -7.74 43.19
C GLU A 370 0.12 -6.61 43.06
N LEU A 371 0.14 -5.93 41.91
CA LEU A 371 1.04 -4.80 41.67
C LEU A 371 0.72 -3.61 42.60
N LEU A 372 -0.56 -3.30 42.82
CA LEU A 372 -0.99 -2.24 43.74
C LEU A 372 -0.65 -2.58 45.20
N GLU A 373 -0.75 -3.85 45.60
CA GLU A 373 -0.34 -4.31 46.93
C GLU A 373 1.17 -4.22 47.13
N LYS A 374 1.96 -4.67 46.14
CA LYS A 374 3.43 -4.49 46.15
C LYS A 374 3.82 -3.02 46.26
N GLN A 375 3.16 -2.13 45.51
CA GLN A 375 3.42 -0.69 45.63
C GLN A 375 3.11 -0.16 47.04
N ARG A 376 2.00 -0.61 47.66
CA ARG A 376 1.68 -0.23 49.04
C ARG A 376 2.73 -0.73 50.04
N GLN A 377 3.20 -1.97 49.90
CA GLN A 377 4.27 -2.52 50.75
C GLN A 377 5.57 -1.74 50.60
N LEU A 378 6.00 -1.46 49.38
CA LEU A 378 7.20 -0.66 49.11
C LEU A 378 7.09 0.78 49.64
N MET A 379 5.90 1.38 49.61
CA MET A 379 5.67 2.69 50.22
C MET A 379 5.77 2.65 51.76
N GLN A 380 5.25 1.59 52.40
CA GLN A 380 5.38 1.40 53.84
C GLN A 380 6.82 1.14 54.26
N GLU A 381 7.56 0.31 53.52
CA GLU A 381 8.99 0.06 53.74
C GLU A 381 9.81 1.35 53.60
N ARG A 382 9.54 2.18 52.58
CA ARG A 382 10.17 3.49 52.43
C ARG A 382 9.87 4.42 53.60
N GLN A 383 8.60 4.48 54.04
CA GLN A 383 8.23 5.28 55.21
C GLN A 383 8.92 4.79 56.50
N GLN A 384 9.08 3.47 56.67
CA GLN A 384 9.80 2.90 57.81
C GLN A 384 11.30 3.17 57.75
N GLN A 385 11.92 3.15 56.57
CA GLN A 385 13.31 3.54 56.38
C GLN A 385 13.51 5.04 56.68
N GLU A 386 12.62 5.90 56.20
CA GLU A 386 12.65 7.34 56.52
C GLU A 386 12.43 7.62 58.02
N GLN A 387 11.62 6.81 58.70
CA GLN A 387 11.44 6.92 60.16
C GLN A 387 12.61 6.31 60.94
N GLY A 388 13.24 5.26 60.44
CA GLY A 388 14.44 4.64 61.01
C GLY A 388 15.68 5.53 60.88
N GLU A 389 15.78 6.33 59.81
CA GLU A 389 16.82 7.35 59.64
C GLU A 389 16.59 8.60 60.51
N LYS A 390 15.35 8.79 61.02
CA LYS A 390 14.99 9.83 62.00
C LYS A 390 15.10 9.40 63.47
N ALA A 391 15.49 8.17 63.77
CA ALA A 391 15.95 7.81 65.11
C ALA A 391 17.33 8.46 65.34
N PRO A 392 17.58 9.11 66.49
CA PRO A 392 18.75 9.96 66.64
C PRO A 392 20.01 9.10 66.54
N ARG A 393 20.83 9.33 65.51
CA ARG A 393 22.27 9.08 65.62
C ARG A 393 22.81 10.06 66.65
N SER A 394 22.62 9.74 67.93
CA SER A 394 23.33 10.37 69.04
C SER A 394 24.79 9.98 68.89
N GLY A 395 25.59 10.85 68.26
CA GLY A 395 27.02 10.60 68.15
C GLY A 395 27.83 11.59 67.33
N ASP A 396 27.37 12.03 66.16
CA ASP A 396 28.37 12.48 65.15
C ASP A 396 28.15 13.85 64.48
N TYR A 397 27.07 14.57 64.75
CA TYR A 397 26.85 15.90 64.16
C TYR A 397 27.13 17.07 65.11
N GLN A 398 27.44 16.80 66.38
CA GLN A 398 27.70 17.85 67.37
C GLN A 398 29.10 18.47 67.27
N SER A 399 30.00 17.91 66.44
CA SER A 399 31.38 18.37 66.26
C SER A 399 31.60 19.31 65.06
N ILE A 400 30.57 19.57 64.25
CA ILE A 400 30.68 20.48 63.08
C ILE A 400 30.60 21.96 63.47
N PHE A 401 29.97 22.29 64.61
CA PHE A 401 29.75 23.68 65.04
C PHE A 401 30.44 24.02 66.38
N ASP A 402 31.44 23.23 66.78
CA ASP A 402 32.25 23.53 67.97
C ASP A 402 33.16 24.75 67.66
N PRO A 403 33.26 25.76 68.55
CA PRO A 403 34.02 27.00 68.27
C PRO A 403 35.52 26.79 68.02
N GLY A 404 36.05 25.60 68.30
CA GLY A 404 37.45 25.22 68.05
C GLY A 404 37.76 24.77 66.62
N ASN A 405 36.74 24.52 65.78
CA ASN A 405 36.94 23.98 64.42
C ASN A 405 36.86 25.04 63.29
N LEU A 406 36.78 26.32 63.66
CA LEU A 406 36.80 27.47 62.74
C LEU A 406 38.14 28.23 62.77
N GLN A 407 39.17 27.67 63.41
CA GLN A 407 40.51 28.25 63.48
C GLN A 407 41.54 27.20 63.03
N GLY A 408 42.26 27.50 61.95
CA GLY A 408 43.29 26.65 61.35
C GLY A 408 43.32 26.91 59.84
N ASP A 409 43.94 27.99 59.36
CA ASP A 409 45.39 28.11 59.14
C ASP A 409 45.95 26.96 58.28
N GLY A 410 46.19 27.28 57.00
CA GLY A 410 47.41 26.96 56.25
C GLY A 410 47.83 25.50 55.98
N GLU A 411 48.13 25.26 54.69
CA GLU A 411 49.16 24.33 54.17
C GLU A 411 48.79 22.83 54.10
N GLU A 412 48.52 22.28 52.92
CA GLU A 412 49.42 21.68 51.90
C GLU A 412 49.53 20.13 52.00
N GLY A 413 49.47 19.44 50.85
CA GLY A 413 49.83 18.02 50.67
C GLY A 413 48.65 17.13 50.26
N SER A 414 48.35 17.00 48.96
CA SER A 414 48.81 15.92 48.06
C SER A 414 48.09 14.59 48.28
N ASP A 415 47.15 14.25 47.38
CA ASP A 415 47.27 13.09 46.50
C ASP A 415 46.13 13.08 45.48
N ALA A 416 46.50 12.97 44.21
CA ALA A 416 45.63 12.86 43.07
C ALA A 416 45.31 11.39 42.79
N GLU A 417 44.08 11.07 42.39
CA GLU A 417 43.83 10.01 41.40
C GLU A 417 42.49 10.28 40.69
N GLN A 418 42.48 10.01 39.40
CA GLN A 418 41.67 10.62 38.34
C GLN A 418 40.70 9.59 37.74
N ALA A 419 39.50 10.01 37.33
CA ALA A 419 38.58 9.23 36.48
C ALA A 419 37.65 10.18 35.67
N PRO A 420 37.16 9.78 34.49
CA PRO A 420 37.49 10.48 33.24
C PRO A 420 36.41 11.44 32.69
N GLU A 421 36.88 12.37 31.85
CA GLU A 421 36.11 13.32 31.04
C GLU A 421 35.28 12.65 29.93
N ALA A 422 34.11 13.24 29.66
CA ALA A 422 33.39 13.15 28.38
C ALA A 422 33.33 14.56 27.77
N PRO A 423 33.35 14.71 26.43
CA PRO A 423 33.90 15.90 25.78
C PRO A 423 32.90 17.06 25.71
N ALA A 424 33.45 18.27 25.88
CA ALA A 424 32.78 19.52 25.55
C ALA A 424 32.88 19.81 24.05
N THR A 425 31.79 20.31 23.47
CA THR A 425 31.86 21.25 22.34
C THR A 425 31.14 22.52 22.74
N SER A 426 31.85 23.63 22.54
CA SER A 426 31.62 24.97 23.06
C SER A 426 30.65 25.79 22.21
N ASP A 427 30.39 26.99 22.74
CA ASP A 427 29.81 28.19 22.13
C ASP A 427 28.29 28.30 22.31
N GLY A 428 27.71 29.28 22.99
CA GLY A 428 28.22 30.49 23.64
C GLY A 428 27.01 31.35 24.02
N GLN A 429 27.19 32.21 25.03
CA GLN A 429 26.40 33.40 25.36
C GLN A 429 25.01 33.25 26.04
N SER A 430 25.05 33.57 27.34
CA SER A 430 24.27 34.65 27.98
C SER A 430 22.74 34.60 27.94
N SER A 431 22.10 34.29 29.08
CA SER A 431 21.39 35.29 29.90
C SER A 431 20.67 34.62 31.08
N ASN A 432 20.68 35.30 32.22
CA ASN A 432 19.81 35.07 33.39
C ASN A 432 18.35 34.83 32.98
N ASP A 433 17.72 33.78 33.50
CA ASP A 433 16.71 33.89 34.56
C ASP A 433 16.22 32.51 34.98
N GLY A 434 16.57 32.12 36.21
CA GLY A 434 16.03 30.93 36.85
C GLY A 434 14.68 31.25 37.48
N LYS A 435 13.60 30.69 36.92
CA LYS A 435 12.29 30.37 37.54
C LYS A 435 11.30 30.03 36.43
N ASP A 436 11.19 28.77 35.99
CA ASP A 436 10.00 28.35 35.21
C ASP A 436 9.71 26.84 35.14
N TYR A 437 10.03 26.06 36.18
CA TYR A 437 9.72 24.62 36.21
C TYR A 437 8.69 24.19 37.26
N GLN A 438 8.06 25.13 37.98
CA GLN A 438 7.11 24.79 39.06
C GLN A 438 5.63 24.80 38.66
N SER A 439 5.27 25.10 37.41
CA SER A 439 3.85 25.25 37.01
C SER A 439 3.22 24.04 36.31
N ILE A 440 3.92 22.91 36.16
CA ILE A 440 3.38 21.71 35.48
C ILE A 440 2.54 20.80 36.40
N PHE A 441 2.67 20.92 37.72
CA PHE A 441 2.01 20.01 38.68
C PHE A 441 1.04 20.71 39.64
N ASP A 442 0.58 21.91 39.30
CA ASP A 442 -0.40 22.64 40.13
C ASP A 442 -1.81 22.05 39.91
N PRO A 443 -2.50 21.54 40.95
CA PRO A 443 -3.80 20.86 40.82
C PRO A 443 -4.97 21.77 40.39
N GLY A 444 -4.74 23.07 40.16
CA GLY A 444 -5.74 24.03 39.70
C GLY A 444 -6.00 24.05 38.19
N ASN A 445 -5.21 23.37 37.37
CA ASN A 445 -5.27 23.49 35.90
C ASN A 445 -6.20 22.48 35.19
N LEU A 446 -7.13 21.85 35.94
CA LEU A 446 -8.07 20.85 35.43
C LEU A 446 -9.56 21.26 35.51
N GLN A 447 -9.86 22.55 35.69
CA GLN A 447 -11.24 23.05 35.70
C GLN A 447 -11.38 24.34 34.91
N SER A 448 -11.52 24.24 33.58
CA SER A 448 -12.27 25.20 32.76
C SER A 448 -12.45 24.71 31.32
N GLU A 449 -13.38 23.79 31.09
CA GLU A 449 -14.11 23.71 29.81
C GLU A 449 -15.57 23.28 30.10
N GLU A 450 -16.35 24.22 30.63
CA GLU A 450 -17.81 24.24 30.46
C GLU A 450 -18.20 25.59 29.85
N GLY A 451 -18.70 25.54 28.60
CA GLY A 451 -19.63 26.51 28.00
C GLY A 451 -19.10 27.90 27.64
N ASN A 452 -18.86 28.14 26.34
CA ASN A 452 -19.82 28.74 25.40
C ASN A 452 -19.22 28.86 23.99
#